data_AF-A0A847X6W8-F1
#
_entry.id   AF-A0A847X6W8-F1
#
_cell.length_a   1.000
_cell.length_b   1.000
_cell.length_c   1.000
_cell.angle_alpha   90.00
_cell.angle_beta   90.00
_cell.angle_gamma   90.00
#
_symmetry.space_group_name_H-M   'P 1'
#
loop_
_entity.id
_entity.type
_entity.pdbx_description
1 polymer ?
#
loop_
_entity_poly.entity_id
_entity_poly.type
_entity_poly.pdbx_seq_one_letter_code
_entity_poly.pdbx_strand_id
1 'polypeptide(L)'
;MWLIIICIVGTLLGVSGVDRLVDYVTPLFLVIYPMCIVMTFLGLINHILPNDGAYKGGVLMAFLFSLGDAILSTGIQSPFLAKINSLLPLSSIGFGWLVPTIIGMIAGLIIFRGTGKVEEDVLSTEHVGFDTE
;
A
#
# COMPACT_ATOMS: atom_id res chain seq x y z
N MET A 1 7.95 15.56 -26.90
CA MET A 1 9.13 15.73 -26.01
C MET A 1 9.20 14.63 -24.96
N TRP A 2 8.14 14.35 -24.20
CA TRP A 2 8.16 13.30 -23.16
C TRP A 2 8.47 11.89 -23.70
N LEU A 3 7.90 11.51 -24.84
CA LEU A 3 8.13 10.21 -25.50
C LEU A 3 9.62 9.95 -25.83
N ILE A 4 10.37 10.98 -26.19
CA ILE A 4 11.79 10.83 -26.56
C ILE A 4 12.62 10.49 -25.31
N ILE A 5 12.29 11.11 -24.17
CA ILE A 5 13.03 10.91 -22.92
C ILE A 5 12.79 9.49 -22.39
N ILE A 6 11.54 9.00 -22.38
CA ILE A 6 11.25 7.63 -21.94
C ILE A 6 11.90 6.58 -22.86
N CYS A 7 11.98 6.84 -24.18
CA CYS A 7 12.66 5.95 -25.11
C CYS A 7 14.17 5.88 -24.86
N ILE A 8 14.81 7.03 -24.61
CA ILE A 8 16.25 7.07 -24.31
C ILE A 8 16.53 6.36 -22.98
N VAL A 9 15.75 6.64 -21.93
CA VAL A 9 15.89 5.99 -20.63
C VAL A 9 15.65 4.48 -20.73
N GLY A 10 14.60 4.05 -21.44
CA GLY A 10 14.31 2.62 -21.66
C GLY A 10 15.44 1.90 -22.40
N THR A 11 16.06 2.54 -23.39
CA THR A 11 17.21 1.97 -24.13
C THR A 11 18.43 1.80 -23.22
N LEU A 12 18.72 2.78 -22.36
CA LEU A 12 19.83 2.71 -21.39
C LEU A 12 19.59 1.64 -20.32
N LEU A 13 18.36 1.50 -19.84
CA LEU A 13 17.99 0.44 -18.91
C LEU A 13 18.09 -0.94 -19.57
N GLY A 14 17.64 -1.07 -20.82
CA GLY A 14 17.72 -2.32 -21.58
C GLY A 14 19.15 -2.77 -21.90
N VAL A 15 20.06 -1.82 -22.18
CA VAL A 15 21.48 -2.14 -22.44
C VAL A 15 22.24 -2.57 -21.18
N SER A 16 21.74 -2.19 -20.00
CA SER A 16 22.37 -2.46 -18.70
C SER A 16 22.18 -3.91 -18.21
N GLY A 17 21.43 -4.73 -18.95
CA GLY A 17 21.14 -6.13 -18.62
C GLY A 17 19.89 -6.27 -17.74
N VAL A 18 19.16 -7.38 -17.94
CA VAL A 18 17.91 -7.65 -17.23
C VAL A 18 18.14 -7.80 -15.72
N ASP A 19 19.27 -8.35 -15.29
CA ASP A 19 19.55 -8.60 -13.87
C ASP A 19 19.59 -7.29 -13.07
N ARG A 20 20.30 -6.27 -13.58
CA ARG A 20 20.36 -4.95 -12.93
C ARG A 20 19.00 -4.28 -12.90
N LEU A 21 18.21 -4.42 -13.96
CA LEU A 21 16.85 -3.87 -14.02
C LEU A 21 15.97 -4.50 -12.94
N VAL A 22 16.03 -5.82 -12.80
CA VAL A 22 15.27 -6.56 -11.78
C VAL A 22 15.71 -6.14 -10.38
N ASP A 23 16.99 -5.98 -10.11
CA ASP A 23 17.50 -5.52 -8.82
C ASP A 23 16.97 -4.12 -8.43
N TYR A 24 16.84 -3.20 -9.41
CA TYR A 24 16.27 -1.87 -9.16
C TYR A 24 14.74 -1.90 -8.97
N VAL A 25 14.03 -2.71 -9.75
CA VAL A 25 12.56 -2.77 -9.70
C VAL A 25 12.07 -3.59 -8.50
N THR A 26 12.87 -4.52 -7.99
CA THR A 26 12.51 -5.37 -6.83
C THR A 26 12.06 -4.56 -5.60
N PRO A 27 12.87 -3.63 -5.04
CA PRO A 27 12.43 -2.83 -3.88
C PRO A 27 11.24 -1.92 -4.21
N LEU A 28 11.15 -1.41 -5.44
CA LEU A 28 10.01 -0.60 -5.90
C LEU A 28 8.72 -1.44 -5.89
N PHE A 29 8.78 -2.65 -6.44
CA PHE A 29 7.67 -3.58 -6.50
C PHE A 29 7.22 -3.93 -5.09
N LEU A 30 8.15 -4.26 -4.18
CA LEU A 30 7.90 -4.60 -2.78
C LEU A 30 7.06 -3.55 -2.02
N VAL A 31 7.17 -2.25 -2.36
CA VAL A 31 6.35 -1.19 -1.75
C VAL A 31 4.99 -1.02 -2.43
N ILE A 32 4.97 -1.04 -3.76
CA ILE A 32 3.78 -0.70 -4.54
C ILE A 32 2.78 -1.87 -4.55
N TYR A 33 3.26 -3.11 -4.69
CA TYR A 33 2.39 -4.28 -4.83
C TYR A 33 1.42 -4.45 -3.66
N PRO A 34 1.84 -4.34 -2.39
CA PRO A 34 0.96 -4.53 -1.24
C PRO A 34 -0.05 -3.40 -1.12
N MET A 35 0.41 -2.17 -1.32
CA MET A 35 -0.43 -0.98 -1.26
C MET A 35 -1.57 -1.07 -2.28
N CYS A 36 -1.26 -1.45 -3.51
CA CYS A 36 -2.25 -1.62 -4.56
C CYS A 36 -3.21 -2.78 -4.27
N ILE A 37 -2.72 -3.95 -3.86
CA ILE A 37 -3.58 -5.11 -3.52
C ILE A 37 -4.56 -4.73 -2.41
N VAL A 38 -4.09 -4.06 -1.36
CA VAL A 38 -4.93 -3.65 -0.23
C VAL A 38 -5.95 -2.61 -0.64
N MET A 39 -5.55 -1.57 -1.40
CA MET A 39 -6.49 -0.56 -1.89
C MET A 39 -7.55 -1.15 -2.81
N THR A 40 -7.16 -2.03 -3.74
CA THR A 40 -8.10 -2.72 -4.62
C THR A 40 -9.05 -3.62 -3.84
N PHE A 41 -8.55 -4.42 -2.89
CA PHE A 41 -9.37 -5.34 -2.11
C PHE A 41 -10.35 -4.61 -1.19
N LEU A 42 -9.89 -3.58 -0.47
CA LEU A 42 -10.75 -2.74 0.36
C LEU A 42 -11.74 -1.93 -0.48
N GLY A 43 -11.32 -1.44 -1.65
CA GLY A 43 -12.19 -0.76 -2.60
C GLY A 43 -13.34 -1.65 -3.09
N LEU A 44 -13.06 -2.93 -3.35
CA LEU A 44 -14.10 -3.92 -3.72
C LEU A 44 -15.07 -4.19 -2.56
N ILE A 45 -14.57 -4.23 -1.32
CA ILE A 45 -15.39 -4.51 -0.13
C ILE A 45 -16.00 -3.22 0.44
N ASN A 46 -15.72 -2.05 -0.14
CA ASN A 46 -16.15 -0.74 0.37
C ASN A 46 -17.66 -0.70 0.65
N HIS A 47 -18.47 -1.34 -0.19
CA HIS A 47 -19.91 -1.48 0.01
C HIS A 47 -20.32 -2.21 1.31
N ILE A 48 -19.49 -3.14 1.80
CA ILE A 48 -19.71 -3.91 3.05
C ILE A 48 -19.04 -3.20 4.24
N LEU A 49 -18.13 -2.26 4.00
CA LEU A 49 -17.42 -1.54 5.04
C LEU A 49 -18.28 -0.36 5.56
N PRO A 50 -18.72 -0.39 6.83
CA PRO A 50 -19.46 0.72 7.42
C PRO A 50 -18.56 1.92 7.79
N ASN A 51 -17.24 1.83 7.55
CA ASN A 51 -16.26 2.66 8.27
C ASN A 51 -14.91 2.83 7.56
N ASP A 52 -14.43 4.07 7.50
CA ASP A 52 -13.16 4.48 6.87
C ASP A 52 -11.92 4.08 7.70
N GLY A 53 -12.10 3.75 8.98
CA GLY A 53 -11.00 3.39 9.88
C GLY A 53 -10.28 2.09 9.48
N ALA A 54 -11.00 1.13 8.93
CA ALA A 54 -10.42 -0.10 8.39
C ALA A 54 -9.60 0.16 7.13
N TYR A 55 -10.05 1.13 6.32
CA TYR A 55 -9.36 1.54 5.11
C TYR A 55 -8.03 2.20 5.45
N LYS A 56 -8.05 3.23 6.30
CA LYS A 56 -6.83 3.92 6.75
C LYS A 56 -5.89 2.99 7.51
N GLY A 57 -6.41 2.18 8.43
CA GLY A 57 -5.60 1.26 9.24
C GLY A 57 -4.95 0.15 8.42
N GLY A 58 -5.69 -0.47 7.51
CA GLY A 58 -5.17 -1.51 6.62
C GLY A 58 -4.11 -0.97 5.65
N VAL A 59 -4.40 0.13 4.95
CA VAL A 59 -3.47 0.72 3.97
C VAL A 59 -2.20 1.25 4.65
N LEU A 60 -2.31 1.87 5.83
CA LEU A 60 -1.16 2.41 6.55
C LEU A 60 -0.23 1.32 7.08
N MET A 61 -0.80 0.25 7.65
CA MET A 61 0.00 -0.90 8.11
C MET A 61 0.64 -1.63 6.93
N ALA A 62 -0.09 -1.81 5.83
CA ALA A 62 0.47 -2.38 4.60
C ALA A 62 1.66 -1.55 4.11
N PHE A 63 1.51 -0.23 4.02
CA PHE A 63 2.55 0.67 3.55
C PHE A 63 3.80 0.63 4.45
N LEU A 64 3.64 0.73 5.77
CA LEU A 64 4.78 0.76 6.71
C LEU A 64 5.60 -0.53 6.69
N PHE A 65 4.92 -1.69 6.71
CA PHE A 65 5.62 -2.98 6.71
C PHE A 65 6.23 -3.29 5.34
N SER A 66 5.56 -2.94 4.25
CA SER A 66 6.09 -3.12 2.88
C SER A 66 7.30 -2.23 2.61
N LEU A 67 7.30 -1.01 3.16
CA LEU A 67 8.47 -0.13 3.11
C LEU A 67 9.66 -0.72 3.89
N GLY A 68 9.39 -1.32 5.05
CA GLY A 68 10.40 -2.06 5.82
C GLY A 68 10.99 -3.24 5.05
N ASP A 69 10.16 -4.03 4.38
CA ASP A 69 10.58 -5.15 3.52
C ASP A 69 11.42 -4.68 2.33
N ALA A 70 11.05 -3.57 1.70
CA ALA A 70 11.84 -2.98 0.62
C ALA A 70 13.22 -2.51 1.10
N ILE A 71 13.32 -1.90 2.28
CA ILE A 71 14.61 -1.49 2.86
C ILE A 71 15.48 -2.71 3.16
N LEU A 72 14.91 -3.78 3.72
CA LEU A 72 15.65 -5.03 3.94
C LEU A 72 16.17 -5.65 2.63
N SER A 73 15.40 -5.54 1.54
CA SER A 73 15.81 -6.05 0.22
C SER A 73 17.04 -5.32 -0.37
N THR A 74 17.32 -4.09 0.08
CA THR A 74 18.50 -3.33 -0.36
C THR A 74 19.79 -3.70 0.39
N GLY A 75 19.74 -4.66 1.32
CA GLY A 75 20.91 -5.17 2.04
C GLY A 75 21.23 -4.45 3.35
N ILE A 76 20.41 -3.48 3.77
CA ILE A 76 20.53 -2.82 5.08
C ILE A 76 19.92 -3.76 6.14
N GLN A 77 20.72 -4.71 6.61
CA GLN A 77 20.30 -5.67 7.64
C GLN A 77 20.27 -5.02 9.02
N SER A 78 19.17 -4.35 9.36
CA SER A 78 18.89 -4.00 10.75
C SER A 78 18.47 -5.29 11.50
N PRO A 79 19.18 -5.68 12.59
CA PRO A 79 18.87 -6.90 13.33
C PRO A 79 17.47 -6.88 13.96
N PHE A 80 16.88 -5.70 14.16
CA PHE A 80 15.51 -5.55 14.65
C PHE A 80 14.47 -5.94 13.59
N LEU A 81 14.64 -5.47 12.36
CA LEU A 81 13.75 -5.79 11.25
C LEU A 81 13.89 -7.26 10.83
N ALA A 82 15.10 -7.81 10.84
CA ALA A 82 15.34 -9.24 10.57
C ALA A 82 14.64 -10.16 11.59
N LYS A 83 14.58 -9.75 12.86
CA LYS A 83 13.89 -10.50 13.92
C LYS A 83 12.36 -10.46 13.77
N ILE A 84 11.81 -9.32 13.35
CA ILE A 84 10.38 -9.19 13.03
C ILE A 84 10.02 -10.02 11.80
N ASN A 85 10.88 -10.03 10.78
CA ASN A 85 10.64 -10.86 9.60
C ASN A 85 10.76 -12.36 9.89
N SER A 86 11.69 -12.80 10.73
CA SER A 86 11.81 -14.23 11.09
C SER A 86 10.66 -14.75 11.97
N LEU A 87 9.97 -13.86 12.69
CA LEU A 87 8.74 -14.16 13.44
C LEU A 87 7.51 -14.34 12.53
N LEU A 88 7.57 -13.83 11.29
CA LEU A 88 6.49 -13.90 10.32
C LEU A 88 6.78 -15.04 9.33
N PRO A 89 6.08 -16.19 9.41
CA PRO A 89 6.37 -17.37 8.57
C PRO A 89 6.16 -17.13 7.06
N LEU A 90 5.60 -15.98 6.65
CA LEU A 90 5.39 -15.56 5.26
C LEU A 90 6.44 -14.55 4.73
N SER A 91 7.38 -14.09 5.56
CA SER A 91 8.41 -13.14 5.13
C SER A 91 9.39 -13.73 4.12
N SER A 92 9.61 -15.04 4.17
CA SER A 92 10.50 -15.77 3.25
C SER A 92 10.06 -15.71 1.79
N ILE A 93 8.79 -15.42 1.54
CA ILE A 93 8.19 -15.30 0.19
C ILE A 93 7.89 -13.81 -0.12
N GLY A 94 8.29 -12.87 0.74
CA GLY A 94 8.04 -11.44 0.57
C GLY A 94 6.67 -10.96 1.06
N PHE A 95 5.85 -11.82 1.68
CA PHE A 95 4.52 -11.50 2.20
C PHE A 95 4.52 -11.07 3.68
N GLY A 96 5.61 -10.48 4.17
CA GLY A 96 5.74 -10.01 5.56
C GLY A 96 4.67 -8.98 5.95
N TRP A 97 4.21 -8.17 5.00
CA TRP A 97 3.17 -7.15 5.16
C TRP A 97 1.74 -7.69 5.36
N LEU A 98 1.43 -8.91 4.92
CA LEU A 98 0.04 -9.39 4.84
C LEU A 98 -0.59 -9.53 6.24
N VAL A 99 0.14 -10.16 7.16
CA VAL A 99 -0.29 -10.38 8.55
C VAL A 99 -0.53 -9.06 9.30
N PRO A 100 0.42 -8.11 9.36
CA PRO A 100 0.21 -6.83 10.03
C PRO A 100 -0.89 -5.99 9.38
N THR A 101 -1.09 -6.10 8.06
CA THR A 101 -2.19 -5.45 7.35
C THR A 101 -3.55 -5.96 7.81
N ILE A 102 -3.72 -7.28 7.92
CA ILE A 102 -4.97 -7.88 8.40
C ILE A 102 -5.24 -7.47 9.85
N ILE A 103 -4.21 -7.47 10.70
CA ILE A 103 -4.33 -7.01 12.09
C ILE A 103 -4.72 -5.52 12.14
N GLY A 104 -4.09 -4.68 11.32
CA GLY A 104 -4.40 -3.25 11.21
C GLY A 104 -5.82 -2.98 10.71
N MET A 105 -6.30 -3.79 9.77
CA MET A 105 -7.67 -3.73 9.27
C MET A 105 -8.69 -4.08 10.36
N ILE A 106 -8.46 -5.18 11.09
CA ILE A 106 -9.34 -5.61 12.19
C ILE A 106 -9.32 -4.58 13.33
N ALA A 107 -8.14 -4.07 13.69
CA ALA A 107 -8.01 -3.01 14.71
C ALA A 107 -8.71 -1.72 14.26
N GLY A 108 -8.57 -1.33 13.00
CA GLY A 108 -9.27 -0.18 12.41
C GLY A 108 -10.79 -0.33 12.45
N LEU A 109 -11.32 -1.53 12.16
CA LEU A 109 -12.75 -1.84 12.31
C LEU A 109 -13.22 -1.72 13.76
N ILE A 110 -12.45 -2.21 14.73
CA ILE A 110 -12.84 -2.21 16.16
C ILE A 110 -12.81 -0.78 16.73
N ILE A 111 -11.75 -0.02 16.45
CA ILE A 111 -11.54 1.33 17.00
C ILE A 111 -12.57 2.31 16.45
N PHE A 112 -12.82 2.30 15.15
CA PHE A 112 -13.70 3.28 14.53
C PHE A 112 -15.17 2.86 14.51
N ARG A 113 -15.57 1.69 15.05
CA ARG A 113 -16.99 1.27 15.10
C ARG A 113 -17.94 2.32 15.72
N GLY A 114 -17.41 3.36 16.38
CA GLY A 114 -18.15 4.51 16.91
C GLY A 114 -18.14 5.81 16.07
N THR A 115 -17.46 5.87 14.92
CA THR A 115 -17.46 7.07 14.06
C THR A 115 -17.93 6.68 12.66
N GLY A 116 -19.22 6.90 12.41
CA GLY A 116 -19.84 6.74 11.11
C GLY A 116 -19.26 7.72 10.08
N LYS A 117 -19.36 7.28 8.82
CA LYS A 117 -18.90 7.88 7.57
C LYS A 117 -18.93 9.42 7.55
N VAL A 118 -17.78 10.02 7.23
CA VAL A 118 -17.64 11.46 6.98
C VAL A 118 -18.09 11.83 5.55
N GLU A 119 -18.26 10.84 4.66
CA GLU A 119 -18.43 11.08 3.22
C GLU A 119 -19.88 11.32 2.75
N GLU A 120 -20.90 11.00 3.57
CA GLU A 120 -22.31 11.25 3.22
C GLU A 120 -22.74 12.72 3.43
N ASP A 121 -21.98 13.51 4.21
CA ASP A 121 -22.31 14.92 4.52
C ASP A 121 -21.90 15.89 3.39
N VAL A 122 -20.85 15.55 2.63
CA VAL A 122 -20.28 16.44 1.60
C VAL A 122 -21.11 16.42 0.31
N LEU A 123 -21.66 15.26 -0.10
CA LEU A 123 -22.54 15.20 -1.27
C LEU A 123 -23.90 15.84 -1.03
N SER A 124 -24.40 15.81 0.22
CA SER A 124 -25.69 16.40 0.57
C SER A 124 -25.64 17.92 0.69
N THR A 125 -24.47 18.50 0.95
CA THR A 125 -24.26 19.97 1.00
C THR A 125 -24.03 20.58 -0.38
N GLU A 126 -23.39 19.86 -1.31
CA GLU A 126 -23.16 20.35 -2.69
C GLU A 126 -24.47 20.42 -3.50
N HIS A 127 -25.36 19.44 -3.36
CA HIS A 127 -26.68 19.47 -4.01
C HIS A 127 -27.63 20.53 -3.44
N VAL A 128 -27.53 20.87 -2.15
CA VAL A 128 -28.38 21.92 -1.54
C VAL A 128 -27.91 23.33 -1.94
N GLY A 129 -26.62 23.52 -2.25
CA GLY A 129 -26.08 24.82 -2.65
C GLY A 129 -26.40 25.25 -4.08
N PHE A 130 -26.64 24.30 -4.99
CA PHE A 130 -26.90 24.60 -6.41
C PHE A 130 -28.38 24.94 -6.70
N ASP A 131 -29.31 24.50 -5.84
CA ASP A 131 -30.74 24.74 -6.03
C ASP A 131 -31.22 26.11 -5.49
N THR A 132 -30.33 26.90 -4.87
CA THR A 132 -30.67 28.18 -4.20
C THR A 132 -30.21 29.45 -4.93
N GLU A 133 -29.63 29.35 -6.13
CA GLU A 133 -29.23 30.51 -6.95
C GLU A 133 -30.10 30.73 -8.20
#